data_AF-A0A496A2B0-F1
#
_entry.id   AF-A0A496A2B0-F1
#
_cell.length_a   1.000
_cell.length_b   1.000
_cell.length_c   1.000
_cell.angle_alpha   90.00
_cell.angle_beta   90.00
_cell.angle_gamma   90.00
#
_symmetry.space_group_name_H-M   'P 1'
#
loop_
_entity.id
_entity.type
_entity.pdbx_description
1 polymer ?
#
loop_
_entity_poly.entity_id
_entity_poly.type
_entity_poly.pdbx_seq_one_letter_code
_entity_poly.pdbx_strand_id
1 'polypeptide(L)'
;MPKVKYWDVWRSVRDTKQQFSNRQVQDALKASGLSKLQGLPLDNTYWGVSLETWQLILAYNGTDKKRYVKDTFDCDNFAILFAGSVADKFSINGAGIVIDYSGGHAYSALLVATENGLAFATIEPQNDQFVIKMDGMYDAEFGFIMLA
;
A
#
# COMPACT_ATOMS: atom_id res chain seq x y z
N MET A 1 9.57 13.34 -15.04
CA MET A 1 10.21 12.01 -15.05
C MET A 1 9.89 11.31 -16.37
N PRO A 2 10.80 10.47 -16.92
CA PRO A 2 10.49 9.65 -18.08
C PRO A 2 9.28 8.76 -17.79
N LYS A 3 8.44 8.52 -18.81
CA LYS A 3 7.26 7.66 -18.67
C LYS A 3 7.71 6.21 -18.46
N VAL A 4 7.52 5.68 -17.26
CA VAL A 4 7.78 4.26 -16.95
C VAL A 4 6.89 3.39 -17.84
N LYS A 5 7.47 2.41 -18.53
CA LYS A 5 6.71 1.51 -19.41
C LYS A 5 6.20 0.33 -18.60
N TYR A 6 5.00 -0.15 -18.95
CA TYR A 6 4.39 -1.32 -18.31
C TYR A 6 5.34 -2.52 -18.24
N TRP A 7 6.07 -2.82 -19.32
CA TRP A 7 6.98 -3.96 -19.40
C TRP A 7 8.15 -3.88 -18.42
N ASP A 8 8.59 -2.67 -18.06
CA ASP A 8 9.66 -2.48 -17.08
C ASP A 8 9.13 -2.80 -15.67
N VAL A 9 7.93 -2.33 -15.35
CA VAL A 9 7.24 -2.63 -14.08
C VAL A 9 6.93 -4.11 -13.96
N TRP A 10 6.34 -4.71 -15.00
CA TRP A 10 5.96 -6.12 -15.01
C TRP A 10 7.16 -7.05 -14.80
N ARG A 11 8.30 -6.74 -15.44
CA ARG A 11 9.53 -7.49 -15.22
C ARG A 11 10.00 -7.39 -13.77
N SER A 12 10.03 -6.18 -13.21
CA SER A 12 10.41 -5.96 -11.82
C SER A 12 9.48 -6.67 -10.83
N VAL A 13 8.16 -6.64 -11.07
CA VAL A 13 7.18 -7.39 -10.30
C VAL A 13 7.48 -8.88 -10.36
N ARG A 14 7.64 -9.46 -11.55
CA ARG A 14 7.94 -10.89 -11.69
C ARG A 14 9.21 -11.29 -10.95
N ASP A 15 10.24 -10.45 -11.00
CA ASP A 15 11.56 -10.77 -10.46
C ASP A 15 11.65 -10.58 -8.93
N THR A 16 10.75 -9.78 -8.32
CA THR A 16 10.80 -9.44 -6.88
C THR A 16 9.58 -9.87 -6.08
N LYS A 17 8.52 -10.34 -6.73
CA LYS A 17 7.28 -10.74 -6.08
C LYS A 17 7.50 -11.95 -5.19
N GLN A 18 7.11 -11.81 -3.92
CA GLN A 18 7.24 -12.84 -2.90
C GLN A 18 5.89 -13.10 -2.24
N GLN A 19 5.70 -14.35 -1.82
CA GLN A 19 4.50 -14.82 -1.14
C GLN A 19 4.68 -14.75 0.38
N PHE A 20 3.65 -14.30 1.08
CA PHE A 20 3.60 -14.24 2.53
C PHE A 20 2.29 -14.86 3.05
N SER A 21 2.37 -15.58 4.16
CA SER A 21 1.19 -16.05 4.89
C SER A 21 0.51 -14.90 5.64
N ASN A 22 -0.78 -15.04 5.91
CA ASN A 22 -1.50 -14.12 6.81
C ASN A 22 -0.75 -13.91 8.15
N ARG A 23 -0.19 -14.98 8.73
CA ARG A 23 0.62 -14.85 9.96
C ARG A 23 1.82 -13.90 9.80
N GLN A 24 2.59 -14.04 8.73
CA GLN A 24 3.74 -13.16 8.47
C GLN A 24 3.30 -11.70 8.28
N VAL A 25 2.16 -11.47 7.62
CA VAL A 25 1.57 -10.14 7.47
C VAL A 25 1.17 -9.55 8.81
N GLN A 26 0.49 -10.32 9.66
CA GLN A 26 0.09 -9.87 11.00
C GLN A 26 1.30 -9.58 11.91
N ASP A 27 2.34 -10.39 11.82
CA ASP A 27 3.58 -10.19 12.58
C ASP A 27 4.32 -8.93 12.09
N ALA A 28 4.39 -8.71 10.77
CA ALA A 28 4.96 -7.49 10.20
C ALA A 28 4.15 -6.23 10.56
N LEU A 29 2.82 -6.33 10.61
CA LEU A 29 1.94 -5.23 11.03
C LEU A 29 2.24 -4.82 12.48
N LYS A 30 2.34 -5.78 13.39
CA LYS A 30 2.68 -5.55 14.81
C LYS A 30 4.06 -4.92 14.99
N ALA A 31 5.00 -5.19 14.09
CA ALA A 31 6.34 -4.61 14.11
C ALA A 31 6.43 -3.22 13.46
N SER A 32 5.35 -2.74 12.86
CA SER A 32 5.32 -1.48 12.11
C SER A 32 4.79 -0.30 12.94
N GLY A 33 4.89 0.90 12.37
CA GLY A 33 4.23 2.12 12.89
C GLY A 33 2.70 2.07 12.84
N LEU A 34 2.11 1.02 12.25
CA LEU A 34 0.67 0.81 12.12
C LEU A 34 0.13 -0.20 13.15
N SER A 35 0.94 -0.63 14.10
CA SER A 35 0.65 -1.74 15.03
C SER A 35 -0.57 -1.54 15.95
N LYS A 36 -1.06 -0.30 16.08
CA LYS A 36 -2.27 0.02 16.86
C LYS A 36 -3.55 -0.09 16.03
N LEU A 37 -3.45 -0.11 14.70
CA LEU A 37 -4.60 -0.30 13.83
C LEU A 37 -5.02 -1.77 13.80
N GLN A 38 -6.32 -2.00 13.64
CA GLN A 38 -6.85 -3.35 13.49
C GLN A 38 -6.52 -3.89 12.09
N GLY A 39 -5.72 -4.95 12.01
CA GLY A 39 -5.51 -5.68 10.76
C GLY A 39 -6.74 -6.52 10.38
N LEU A 40 -7.25 -6.33 9.17
CA LEU A 40 -8.36 -7.07 8.57
C LEU A 40 -7.85 -7.83 7.33
N PRO A 41 -7.18 -8.99 7.52
CA PRO A 41 -6.73 -9.81 6.41
C PRO A 41 -7.93 -10.54 5.78
N LEU A 42 -8.20 -10.30 4.51
CA LEU A 42 -9.28 -10.96 3.76
C LEU A 42 -8.82 -12.20 2.97
N ASP A 43 -7.52 -12.51 2.99
CA ASP A 43 -6.90 -13.64 2.31
C ASP A 43 -6.04 -14.51 3.24
N ASN A 44 -5.77 -15.73 2.80
CA ASN A 44 -4.79 -16.61 3.44
C ASN A 44 -3.34 -16.33 2.99
N THR A 45 -3.20 -15.79 1.78
CA THR A 45 -1.93 -15.61 1.09
C THR A 45 -1.83 -14.21 0.52
N TYR A 46 -0.71 -13.56 0.76
CA TYR A 46 -0.43 -12.20 0.35
C TYR A 46 0.82 -12.13 -0.52
N TRP A 47 0.85 -11.15 -1.41
CA TRP A 47 1.98 -10.93 -2.30
C TRP A 47 2.55 -9.54 -2.08
N GLY A 48 3.86 -9.46 -1.84
CA GLY A 48 4.61 -8.20 -1.77
C GLY A 48 5.73 -8.18 -2.81
N VAL A 49 6.31 -7.01 -3.03
CA VAL A 49 7.45 -6.79 -3.95
C VAL A 49 8.48 -5.90 -3.28
N SER A 50 9.67 -5.75 -3.89
CA SER A 50 10.71 -4.86 -3.35
C SER A 50 10.26 -3.40 -3.34
N LEU A 51 10.93 -2.56 -2.54
CA LEU A 51 10.63 -1.13 -2.44
C LEU A 51 10.81 -0.42 -3.80
N GLU A 52 11.84 -0.78 -4.56
CA GLU A 52 12.13 -0.25 -5.89
C GLU A 52 11.01 -0.62 -6.87
N THR A 53 10.48 -1.83 -6.76
CA THR A 53 9.34 -2.27 -7.57
C THR A 53 8.07 -1.50 -7.19
N TRP A 54 7.84 -1.23 -5.92
CA TRP A 54 6.74 -0.35 -5.50
C TRP A 54 6.87 1.06 -6.07
N GLN A 55 8.07 1.64 -6.10
CA GLN A 55 8.31 2.94 -6.74
C GLN A 55 7.98 2.93 -8.24
N LEU A 56 8.32 1.83 -8.94
CA LEU A 56 7.95 1.65 -10.35
C LEU A 56 6.43 1.51 -10.54
N ILE A 57 5.76 0.79 -9.65
CA ILE A 57 4.30 0.64 -9.65
C ILE A 57 3.63 2.01 -9.48
N LEU A 58 4.05 2.80 -8.48
CA LEU A 58 3.52 4.15 -8.21
C LEU A 58 3.65 5.03 -9.46
N ALA A 59 4.86 5.14 -10.00
CA ALA A 59 5.16 5.94 -11.20
C ALA A 59 4.34 5.53 -12.44
N TYR A 60 3.86 4.28 -12.51
CA TYR A 60 3.04 3.77 -13.60
C TYR A 60 1.52 3.85 -13.32
N ASN A 61 1.07 3.56 -12.10
CA ASN A 61 -0.32 3.28 -11.74
C ASN A 61 -1.25 4.44 -12.14
N GLY A 62 -0.82 5.67 -11.88
CA GLY A 62 -1.52 6.90 -12.29
C GLY A 62 -2.67 7.30 -11.37
N THR A 63 -2.73 6.78 -10.14
CA THR A 63 -3.74 7.17 -9.14
C THR A 63 -3.53 8.62 -8.69
N ASP A 64 -2.26 9.05 -8.55
CA ASP A 64 -1.81 10.43 -8.32
C ASP A 64 -2.38 11.47 -9.30
N LYS A 65 -2.75 11.04 -10.51
CA LYS A 65 -3.29 11.93 -11.56
C LYS A 65 -4.78 12.20 -11.44
N LYS A 66 -5.47 11.52 -10.51
CA LYS A 66 -6.89 11.77 -10.26
C LYS A 66 -7.06 13.09 -9.53
N ARG A 67 -8.20 13.75 -9.77
CA ARG A 67 -8.54 14.99 -9.08
C ARG A 67 -9.24 14.66 -7.77
N TYR A 68 -8.74 15.21 -6.67
CA TYR A 68 -9.45 15.21 -5.40
C TYR A 68 -10.77 15.99 -5.52
N VAL A 69 -11.86 15.34 -5.11
CA VAL A 69 -13.18 15.96 -4.98
C VAL A 69 -13.73 15.54 -3.62
N LYS A 70 -13.84 16.51 -2.71
CA LYS A 70 -14.31 16.29 -1.35
C LYS A 70 -15.58 15.42 -1.31
N ASP A 71 -15.61 14.45 -0.38
CA ASP A 71 -16.73 13.54 -0.09
C ASP A 71 -17.18 12.61 -1.24
N THR A 72 -16.58 12.69 -2.43
CA THR A 72 -17.00 11.92 -3.62
C THR A 72 -15.86 11.23 -4.37
N PHE A 73 -14.65 11.80 -4.27
CA PHE A 73 -13.40 11.22 -4.71
C PHE A 73 -12.27 11.81 -3.85
N ASP A 74 -12.25 11.45 -2.58
CA ASP A 74 -11.26 11.90 -1.60
C ASP A 74 -10.43 10.73 -1.06
N CYS A 75 -9.77 10.92 0.08
CA CYS A 75 -8.64 10.10 0.54
C CYS A 75 -8.91 8.58 0.52
N ASP A 76 -10.09 8.15 0.94
CA ASP A 76 -10.51 6.75 0.95
C ASP A 76 -10.68 6.20 -0.47
N ASN A 77 -11.26 6.97 -1.38
CA ASN A 77 -11.39 6.60 -2.78
C ASN A 77 -10.03 6.46 -3.48
N PHE A 78 -9.05 7.31 -3.14
CA PHE A 78 -7.68 7.14 -3.64
C PHE A 78 -7.04 5.85 -3.13
N ALA A 79 -7.16 5.55 -1.84
CA ALA A 79 -6.62 4.31 -1.26
C ALA A 79 -7.27 3.05 -1.87
N ILE A 80 -8.60 3.06 -2.00
CA ILE A 80 -9.37 1.96 -2.63
C ILE A 80 -8.99 1.79 -4.10
N LEU A 81 -8.94 2.88 -4.87
CA LEU A 81 -8.56 2.83 -6.29
C LEU A 81 -7.14 2.32 -6.45
N PHE A 82 -6.20 2.79 -5.63
CA PHE A 82 -4.81 2.36 -5.70
C PHE A 82 -4.68 0.85 -5.48
N ALA A 83 -5.24 0.34 -4.37
CA ALA A 83 -5.22 -1.08 -4.04
C ALA A 83 -5.84 -1.95 -5.16
N GLY A 84 -7.04 -1.58 -5.62
CA GLY A 84 -7.72 -2.29 -6.70
C GLY A 84 -6.95 -2.27 -8.04
N SER A 85 -6.37 -1.12 -8.40
CA SER A 85 -5.56 -0.96 -9.62
C SER A 85 -4.27 -1.81 -9.56
N VAL A 86 -3.64 -1.92 -8.38
CA VAL A 86 -2.47 -2.77 -8.19
C VAL A 86 -2.84 -4.26 -8.28
N ALA A 87 -3.94 -4.67 -7.64
CA ALA A 87 -4.43 -6.04 -7.70
C ALA A 87 -4.78 -6.45 -9.13
N ASP A 88 -5.52 -5.61 -9.86
CA ASP A 88 -5.93 -5.86 -11.25
C ASP A 88 -4.71 -5.96 -12.20
N LYS A 89 -3.80 -4.99 -12.15
CA LYS A 89 -2.72 -4.88 -13.15
C LYS A 89 -1.51 -5.76 -12.87
N PHE A 90 -1.22 -6.05 -11.60
CA PHE A 90 0.01 -6.72 -11.18
C PHE A 90 -0.25 -8.01 -10.38
N SER A 91 -1.52 -8.34 -10.12
CA SER A 91 -1.92 -9.50 -9.30
C SER A 91 -1.28 -9.47 -7.91
N ILE A 92 -1.17 -8.29 -7.30
CA ILE A 92 -0.58 -8.05 -5.98
C ILE A 92 -1.68 -7.56 -5.04
N ASN A 93 -2.03 -8.35 -4.03
CA ASN A 93 -2.94 -7.98 -2.94
C ASN A 93 -2.18 -7.40 -1.72
N GLY A 94 -0.93 -6.96 -1.92
CA GLY A 94 -0.09 -6.36 -0.89
C GLY A 94 -0.21 -4.85 -0.76
N ALA A 95 -1.17 -4.22 -1.45
CA ALA A 95 -1.51 -2.81 -1.23
C ALA A 95 -2.75 -2.75 -0.33
N GLY A 96 -2.54 -2.50 0.96
CA GLY A 96 -3.60 -2.38 1.96
C GLY A 96 -4.24 -1.01 1.97
N ILE A 97 -5.53 -0.96 2.29
CA ILE A 97 -6.32 0.25 2.49
C ILE A 97 -6.31 0.57 3.99
N VAL A 98 -5.78 1.73 4.36
CA VAL A 98 -5.76 2.20 5.74
C VAL A 98 -6.86 3.22 5.94
N ILE A 99 -7.71 3.01 6.94
CA ILE A 99 -8.67 3.98 7.44
C ILE A 99 -8.22 4.37 8.85
N ASP A 100 -7.74 5.60 9.01
CA ASP A 100 -7.18 6.15 10.23
C ASP A 100 -8.14 7.19 10.82
N TYR A 101 -8.91 6.78 11.81
CA TYR A 101 -9.89 7.64 12.47
C TYR A 101 -9.23 8.70 13.36
N SER A 102 -8.00 8.46 13.83
CA SER A 102 -7.25 9.43 14.64
C SER A 102 -6.78 10.60 13.79
N GLY A 103 -6.28 10.31 12.58
CA GLY A 103 -5.91 11.33 11.60
C GLY A 103 -7.10 11.92 10.82
N GLY A 104 -8.25 11.25 10.85
CA GLY A 104 -9.39 11.58 9.98
C GLY A 104 -9.05 11.42 8.49
N HIS A 105 -8.25 10.41 8.16
CA HIS A 105 -7.62 10.26 6.85
C HIS A 105 -7.61 8.80 6.39
N ALA A 106 -7.42 8.60 5.08
CA ALA A 106 -7.23 7.29 4.50
C ALA A 106 -6.04 7.30 3.52
N TYR A 107 -5.25 6.23 3.57
CA TYR A 107 -3.99 6.11 2.83
C TYR A 107 -3.70 4.63 2.56
N SER A 108 -2.54 4.30 2.02
CA SER A 108 -2.19 2.90 1.70
C SER A 108 -0.98 2.40 2.45
N ALA A 109 -0.99 1.11 2.79
CA ALA A 109 0.11 0.40 3.42
C ALA A 109 0.58 -0.73 2.51
N LEU A 110 1.86 -0.73 2.14
CA LEU A 110 2.45 -1.63 1.16
C LEU A 110 3.21 -2.75 1.84
N LEU A 111 2.97 -3.98 1.41
CA LEU A 111 3.79 -5.14 1.75
C LEU A 111 5.10 -5.10 0.96
N VAL A 112 6.18 -4.72 1.65
CA VAL A 112 7.52 -4.65 1.07
C VAL A 112 8.26 -5.94 1.35
N ALA A 113 8.60 -6.67 0.29
CA ALA A 113 9.51 -7.80 0.35
C ALA A 113 10.94 -7.29 0.51
N THR A 114 11.61 -7.74 1.55
CA THR A 114 12.99 -7.40 1.90
C THR A 114 13.84 -8.66 1.94
N GLU A 115 15.17 -8.52 1.99
CA GLU A 115 16.07 -9.67 2.19
C GLU A 115 15.79 -10.44 3.50
N ASN A 116 15.26 -9.73 4.52
CA ASN A 116 15.00 -10.27 5.85
C ASN A 116 13.54 -10.67 6.09
N GLY A 117 12.71 -10.71 5.03
CA GLY A 117 11.29 -11.04 5.11
C GLY A 117 10.40 -9.87 4.73
N LEU A 118 9.35 -9.61 5.51
CA LEU A 118 8.28 -8.68 5.17
C LEU A 118 8.29 -7.44 6.07
N ALA A 119 8.09 -6.27 5.46
CA ALA A 119 7.88 -5.00 6.16
C ALA A 119 6.67 -4.27 5.58
N PHE A 120 6.17 -3.28 6.33
CA PHE A 120 5.18 -2.32 5.85
C PHE A 120 5.86 -1.00 5.49
N ALA A 121 5.47 -0.42 4.36
CA ALA A 121 5.71 0.99 4.04
C ALA A 121 4.38 1.71 3.88
N THR A 122 4.30 2.97 4.30
CA THR A 122 3.09 3.78 4.18
C THR A 122 3.25 4.76 3.02
N ILE A 123 2.21 4.92 2.20
CA ILE A 123 2.19 5.87 1.07
C ILE A 123 0.91 6.69 1.04
N GLU A 124 1.03 7.93 0.55
CA GLU A 124 -0.08 8.80 0.18
C GLU A 124 -0.39 8.61 -1.32
N PRO A 125 -1.47 7.87 -1.68
CA PRO A 125 -1.78 7.56 -3.07
C PRO A 125 -2.19 8.79 -3.89
N GLN A 126 -2.51 9.92 -3.25
CA GLN A 126 -2.82 11.18 -3.95
C GLN A 126 -1.58 11.83 -4.60
N ASN A 127 -0.36 11.48 -4.16
CA ASN A 127 0.86 12.13 -4.63
C ASN A 127 2.08 11.20 -4.74
N ASP A 128 1.89 9.88 -4.58
CA ASP A 128 2.91 8.84 -4.62
C ASP A 128 4.04 9.01 -3.57
N GLN A 129 3.82 9.77 -2.49
CA GLN A 129 4.83 10.01 -1.46
C GLN A 129 4.82 8.93 -0.38
N PHE A 130 6.01 8.45 -0.02
CA PHE A 130 6.19 7.62 1.16
C PHE A 130 6.11 8.46 2.44
N VAL A 131 5.35 7.97 3.41
CA VAL A 131 5.23 8.56 4.74
C VAL A 131 6.34 8.00 5.62
N ILE A 132 7.32 8.85 5.95
CA ILE A 132 8.50 8.47 6.73
C ILE A 132 8.22 8.54 8.24
N LYS A 133 7.26 9.38 8.64
CA LYS A 133 6.90 9.59 10.04
C LYS A 133 5.39 9.47 10.20
N MET A 134 4.97 8.64 11.16
CA MET A 134 3.57 8.46 11.54
C MET A 134 3.19 9.54 12.55
N ASP A 135 2.61 10.64 12.06
CA ASP A 135 2.06 11.72 12.88
C ASP A 135 0.95 12.49 12.14
N GLY A 136 0.18 13.30 12.88
CA GLY A 136 -0.86 14.16 12.32
C GLY A 136 -1.97 13.35 11.63
N MET A 137 -2.10 13.49 10.31
CA MET A 137 -3.08 12.72 9.53
C MET A 137 -2.70 11.23 9.36
N TYR A 138 -1.49 10.84 9.78
CA TYR A 138 -0.98 9.46 9.75
C TYR A 138 -0.67 8.95 11.17
N ASP A 139 -1.42 9.39 12.18
CA ASP A 139 -1.15 9.07 13.59
C ASP A 139 -1.31 7.56 13.89
N ALA A 140 -2.21 6.88 13.17
CA ALA A 140 -2.43 5.45 13.22
C ALA A 140 -2.79 4.88 14.61
N GLU A 141 -3.37 5.70 15.50
CA GLU A 141 -3.73 5.28 16.85
C GLU A 141 -5.04 4.48 16.91
N PHE A 142 -5.98 4.74 16.00
CA PHE A 142 -7.28 4.06 15.94
C PHE A 142 -7.81 3.99 14.51
N GLY A 143 -8.24 2.80 14.09
CA GLY A 143 -8.67 2.54 12.73
C GLY A 143 -8.42 1.10 12.32
N PHE A 144 -8.40 0.86 11.01
CA PHE A 144 -8.15 -0.47 10.47
C PHE A 144 -7.32 -0.45 9.18
N ILE A 145 -6.70 -1.59 8.89
CA ILE A 145 -6.02 -1.86 7.64
C ILE A 145 -6.66 -3.08 7.00
N MET A 146 -7.22 -2.90 5.81
CA MET A 146 -7.78 -3.98 5.01
C MET A 146 -6.78 -4.43 3.95
N LEU A 147 -6.47 -5.73 3.92
CA LEU A 147 -5.60 -6.36 2.92
C LEU A 147 -6.40 -7.45 2.21
N ALA A 148 -6.63 -7.25 0.90
CA ALA A 148 -7.58 -7.99 0.07
C ALA A 148 -7.08 -8.09 -1.39
#